data_AF-A0A1S4AC08-F1
#
_entry.id   AF-A0A1S4AC08-F1
#
_cell.length_a   1.000
_cell.length_b   1.000
_cell.length_c   1.000
_cell.angle_alpha   90.00
_cell.angle_beta   90.00
_cell.angle_gamma   90.00
#
_symmetry.space_group_name_H-M   'P 1'
#
loop_
_entity.id
_entity.type
_entity.pdbx_description
1 polymer ?
#
loop_
_entity_poly.entity_id
_entity_poly.type
_entity_poly.pdbx_seq_one_letter_code
_entity_poly.pdbx_strand_id
1 'polypeptide(L)'
;MAIDQNVKELLIMGDSDLIIRQAQGEWETRDVKCIPYKKHVEYLSKRFKSIEFRYIPRCHNELADALATLASMLPYPGNAHIDPLEIQIRERHGYCNTIEAAPNTQP
;
A
#
# COMPACT_ATOMS: atom_id res chain seq x y z
N MET A 1 13.23 -3.84 -4.30
CA MET A 1 12.41 -2.63 -4.03
C MET A 1 12.58 -1.64 -5.18
N ALA A 2 11.74 -0.60 -5.32
CA ALA A 2 11.86 0.39 -6.41
C ALA A 2 13.27 1.04 -6.49
N ILE A 3 13.93 1.16 -5.34
CA ILE A 3 15.32 1.61 -5.21
C ILE A 3 16.32 0.73 -5.98
N ASP A 4 16.07 -0.58 -6.06
CA ASP A 4 16.92 -1.55 -6.75
C ASP A 4 16.58 -1.65 -8.25
N GLN A 5 15.48 -1.02 -8.68
CA GLN A 5 14.95 -1.08 -10.04
C GLN A 5 15.28 0.16 -10.88
N ASN A 6 16.25 0.97 -10.46
CA ASN A 6 16.69 2.19 -11.17
C ASN A 6 15.56 3.22 -11.40
N VAL A 7 14.52 3.20 -10.55
CA VAL A 7 13.42 4.18 -10.58
C VAL A 7 13.94 5.51 -10.05
N LYS A 8 13.72 6.59 -10.81
CA LYS A 8 14.19 7.95 -10.46
C LYS A 8 13.12 8.80 -9.80
N GLU A 9 11.87 8.61 -10.18
CA GLU A 9 10.72 9.41 -9.75
C GLU A 9 9.64 8.47 -9.23
N LEU A 10 9.06 8.77 -8.08
CA LEU A 10 8.13 7.89 -7.39
C LEU A 10 6.91 8.65 -6.88
N LEU A 11 5.72 8.17 -7.21
CA LEU A 11 4.45 8.61 -6.62
C LEU A 11 3.98 7.54 -5.64
N ILE A 12 3.89 7.88 -4.37
CA ILE A 12 3.39 7.01 -3.30
C ILE A 12 1.97 7.44 -2.97
N MET A 13 1.03 6.49 -3.12
CA MET A 13 -0.36 6.69 -2.77
C MET A 13 -0.73 5.82 -1.57
N GLY A 14 -1.52 6.37 -0.64
CA GLY A 14 -1.99 5.64 0.52
C GLY A 14 -3.25 6.26 1.10
N ASP A 15 -4.01 5.46 1.83
CA ASP A 15 -5.29 5.84 2.45
C ASP A 15 -5.17 6.24 3.93
N SER A 16 -3.96 6.17 4.49
CA SER A 16 -3.68 6.72 5.81
C SER A 16 -3.26 8.18 5.71
N ASP A 17 -4.23 9.10 5.90
CA ASP A 17 -3.99 10.55 5.88
C ASP A 17 -2.88 10.95 6.88
N LEU A 18 -2.86 10.34 8.07
CA LEU A 18 -1.82 10.55 9.07
C LEU A 18 -0.41 10.27 8.51
N ILE A 19 -0.21 9.11 7.89
CA ILE A 19 1.10 8.69 7.39
C ILE A 19 1.51 9.53 6.17
N ILE A 20 0.57 9.84 5.27
CA ILE A 20 0.83 10.67 4.10
C ILE A 20 1.29 12.07 4.54
N ARG A 21 0.58 12.72 5.47
CA ARG A 21 0.96 14.05 5.97
C ARG A 21 2.29 14.06 6.72
N GLN A 22 2.59 13.00 7.46
CA GLN A 22 3.89 12.85 8.11
C GLN A 22 5.03 12.67 7.09
N ALA A 23 4.79 11.92 6.01
CA ALA A 23 5.77 11.72 4.95
C ALA A 23 5.99 12.97 4.09
N GLN A 24 4.96 13.80 3.92
CA GLN A 24 5.07 15.13 3.29
C GLN A 24 5.80 16.15 4.17
N GLY A 25 6.00 15.86 5.46
CA GLY A 25 6.56 16.80 6.42
C GLY A 25 5.57 17.85 6.93
N GLU A 26 4.28 17.74 6.58
CA GLU A 26 3.24 18.62 7.10
C GLU A 26 3.02 18.40 8.59
N TRP A 27 3.07 17.12 9.02
CA TRP A 27 2.79 16.70 10.39
C TRP A 27 4.01 16.06 11.05
N GLU A 28 4.18 16.32 12.35
CA GLU A 28 5.21 15.70 13.18
C GLU A 28 4.67 14.51 13.97
N THR A 29 5.54 13.54 14.27
CA THR A 29 5.20 12.40 15.14
C THR A 29 5.94 12.50 16.47
N ARG A 30 5.20 12.37 17.57
CA ARG A 30 5.74 12.30 18.94
C ARG A 30 5.82 10.87 19.47
N ASP A 31 5.25 9.92 18.75
CA ASP A 31 5.29 8.52 19.14
C ASP A 31 6.70 7.97 18.92
N VAL A 32 7.33 7.55 20.02
CA VAL A 32 8.67 6.95 20.04
C VAL A 32 8.80 5.73 19.12
N LYS A 33 7.71 5.02 18.87
CA LYS A 33 7.68 3.87 17.95
C LYS A 33 7.69 4.30 16.49
N CYS A 34 7.14 5.48 16.17
CA CYS A 34 7.01 5.99 14.80
C CYS A 34 8.20 6.84 14.35
N ILE A 35 8.92 7.48 15.28
CA ILE A 35 10.11 8.30 14.99
C ILE A 35 11.15 7.55 14.12
N PRO A 36 11.51 6.27 14.39
CA PRO A 36 12.45 5.52 13.56
C PRO A 36 11.98 5.36 12.12
N TYR A 37 10.68 5.08 11.92
CA TYR A 37 10.11 4.90 10.59
C TYR A 37 10.08 6.20 9.80
N LYS A 38 9.72 7.33 10.43
CA LYS A 38 9.78 8.65 9.79
C LYS A 38 11.19 8.96 9.27
N LYS A 39 12.21 8.79 10.13
CA LYS A 39 13.62 8.99 9.74
C LYS A 39 14.04 8.06 8.59
N HIS A 40 13.53 6.83 8.58
CA HIS A 40 13.82 5.90 7.51
C HIS A 40 13.17 6.32 6.18
N VAL A 41 11.90 6.74 6.20
CA VAL A 41 11.23 7.29 5.01
C VAL A 41 11.99 8.49 4.47
N GLU A 42 12.39 9.45 5.32
CA GLU A 42 13.21 10.59 4.90
C GLU A 42 14.54 10.18 4.27
N TYR A 43 15.20 9.15 4.82
CA TYR A 43 16.44 8.61 4.26
C TYR A 43 16.23 7.98 2.88
N LEU A 44 15.17 7.18 2.71
CA LEU A 44 14.84 6.55 1.43
C LEU A 44 14.42 7.58 0.38
N SER A 45 13.65 8.60 0.77
CA SER A 45 13.21 9.70 -0.11
C SER A 45 14.39 10.41 -0.78
N LYS A 46 15.52 10.59 -0.06
CA LYS A 46 16.74 11.21 -0.62
C LYS A 46 17.42 10.38 -1.71
N ARG A 47 17.08 9.11 -1.86
CA ARG A 47 17.64 8.23 -2.91
C ARG A 47 16.93 8.40 -4.25
N PHE A 48 15.77 9.04 -4.27
CA PHE A 48 15.03 9.34 -5.50
C PHE A 48 15.30 10.78 -5.94
N LYS A 49 15.20 11.03 -7.25
CA LYS A 49 15.31 12.38 -7.80
C LYS A 49 14.08 13.21 -7.47
N SER A 50 12.91 12.58 -7.47
CA SER A 50 11.63 13.18 -7.08
C SER A 50 10.75 12.14 -6.40
N ILE A 51 10.07 12.54 -5.34
CA ILE A 51 9.09 11.70 -4.64
C ILE A 51 7.88 12.55 -4.28
N GLU A 52 6.69 12.03 -4.56
CA GLU A 52 5.43 12.66 -4.19
C GLU A 52 4.63 11.68 -3.33
N PHE A 53 4.00 12.20 -2.28
CA PHE A 53 3.09 11.45 -1.43
C PHE A 53 1.68 12.00 -1.63
N ARG A 54 0.70 11.12 -1.86
CA ARG A 54 -0.69 11.51 -2.13
C ARG A 54 -1.66 10.66 -1.32
N TYR A 55 -2.56 11.35 -0.64
CA TYR A 55 -3.69 10.70 0.00
C TYR A 55 -4.72 10.27 -1.05
N ILE A 56 -5.22 9.05 -0.92
CA ILE A 56 -6.34 8.54 -1.71
C ILE A 56 -7.40 7.94 -0.78
N PRO A 57 -8.70 8.07 -1.09
CA PRO A 57 -9.74 7.35 -0.37
C PRO A 57 -9.49 5.84 -0.35
N ARG A 58 -9.92 5.17 0.72
CA ARG A 58 -9.75 3.72 0.90
C ARG A 58 -10.28 2.88 -0.26
N CYS A 59 -11.41 3.28 -0.87
CA CYS A 59 -11.96 2.62 -2.07
C CYS A 59 -11.05 2.70 -3.31
N HIS A 60 -10.02 3.53 -3.30
CA HIS A 60 -9.01 3.58 -4.35
C HIS A 60 -7.71 2.87 -3.96
N ASN A 61 -7.60 2.38 -2.72
CA ASN A 61 -6.44 1.65 -2.20
C ASN A 61 -6.71 0.13 -2.06
N GLU A 62 -7.76 -0.37 -2.73
CA GLU A 62 -8.27 -1.75 -2.57
C GLU A 62 -7.20 -2.82 -2.75
N LEU A 63 -6.28 -2.64 -3.70
CA LEU A 63 -5.20 -3.60 -3.92
C LEU A 63 -4.25 -3.68 -2.72
N ALA A 64 -3.80 -2.54 -2.19
CA ALA A 64 -2.91 -2.52 -1.04
C ALA A 64 -3.61 -3.05 0.22
N ASP A 65 -4.89 -2.73 0.38
CA ASP A 65 -5.73 -3.22 1.47
C ASP A 65 -5.94 -4.74 1.40
N ALA A 66 -6.20 -5.28 0.21
CA ALA A 66 -6.33 -6.71 0.00
C ALA A 66 -5.02 -7.43 0.34
N LEU A 67 -3.88 -6.87 -0.07
CA LEU A 67 -2.56 -7.41 0.25
C LEU A 67 -2.25 -7.35 1.75
N ALA A 68 -2.54 -6.23 2.42
CA ALA A 68 -2.37 -6.09 3.86
C ALA A 68 -3.25 -7.08 4.63
N THR A 69 -4.49 -7.27 4.18
CA THR A 69 -5.44 -8.24 4.74
C THR A 69 -4.91 -9.67 4.58
N LEU A 70 -4.49 -10.05 3.38
CA LEU A 70 -3.87 -11.35 3.14
C LEU A 70 -2.64 -11.56 4.02
N ALA A 71 -1.75 -10.57 4.11
CA ALA A 71 -0.56 -10.63 4.96
C ALA A 71 -0.91 -10.81 6.45
N SER A 72 -1.97 -10.16 6.93
CA SER A 72 -2.43 -10.31 8.32
C SER A 72 -3.04 -11.68 8.64
N MET A 73 -3.55 -12.38 7.62
CA MET A 73 -4.12 -13.73 7.78
C MET A 73 -3.04 -14.80 7.79
N LEU A 74 -1.84 -14.50 7.28
CA LEU A 74 -0.73 -15.43 7.31
C LEU A 74 -0.25 -15.61 8.76
N PRO A 75 -0.17 -16.85 9.27
CA PRO A 75 0.38 -17.10 10.59
C PRO A 75 1.83 -16.65 10.60
N TYR A 76 2.22 -15.79 11.55
CA TYR A 76 3.61 -15.35 11.71
C TYR A 76 4.44 -16.51 12.27
N PRO A 77 5.26 -17.20 11.46
CA PRO A 77 6.14 -18.22 12.00
C PRO A 77 7.35 -17.44 12.48
N GLY A 78 7.58 -17.34 13.79
CA GLY A 78 8.59 -16.45 14.40
C GLY A 78 10.06 -16.66 13.98
N ASN A 79 10.30 -17.42 12.91
CA ASN A 79 11.56 -17.95 12.43
C ASN A 79 11.53 -18.44 10.95
N ALA A 80 10.50 -18.19 10.14
CA ALA A 80 10.51 -18.59 8.72
C ALA A 80 10.86 -17.44 7.77
N HIS A 81 11.70 -17.75 6.77
CA HIS A 81 11.97 -16.90 5.63
C HIS A 81 10.66 -16.64 4.87
N ILE A 82 10.19 -15.39 4.85
CA ILE A 82 9.00 -14.99 4.08
C ILE A 82 9.48 -14.70 2.66
N ASP A 83 9.12 -15.57 1.72
CA ASP A 83 9.39 -15.31 0.31
C ASP A 83 8.58 -14.08 -0.14
N PRO A 84 9.22 -13.08 -0.78
CA PRO A 84 8.52 -11.89 -1.27
C PRO A 84 7.40 -12.29 -2.23
N LEU A 85 6.18 -11.78 -2.01
CA LEU A 85 5.08 -11.99 -2.94
C LEU A 85 5.39 -11.27 -4.27
N GLU A 86 5.61 -12.04 -5.33
CA GLU A 86 5.83 -11.50 -6.67
C GLU A 86 4.48 -11.23 -7.35
N ILE A 87 4.11 -9.95 -7.46
CA ILE A 87 2.85 -9.54 -8.08
C ILE A 87 3.09 -9.33 -9.58
N GLN A 88 2.54 -10.23 -10.41
CA GLN A 88 2.51 -10.06 -11.86
C GLN A 88 1.27 -9.24 -12.27
N ILE A 89 1.48 -8.02 -12.76
CA ILE A 89 0.42 -7.22 -13.37
C ILE A 89 0.16 -7.78 -14.78
N ARG A 90 -1.01 -8.38 -14.98
CA ARG A 90 -1.46 -8.88 -16.29
C ARG A 90 -2.42 -7.86 -16.90
N GLU A 91 -2.19 -7.46 -18.14
CA GLU A 91 -3.08 -6.54 -18.89
C GLU A 91 -4.45 -7.15 -19.25
N ARG A 92 -4.67 -8.44 -18.97
CA ARG A 92 -5.99 -9.04 -19.15
C ARG A 92 -6.92 -8.61 -18.02
N HIS A 93 -7.90 -7.78 -18.38
CA HIS A 93 -9.11 -7.55 -17.59
C HIS A 93 -9.65 -8.90 -17.07
N GLY A 94 -9.69 -9.05 -15.75
CA GLY A 94 -10.34 -10.19 -15.13
C GLY A 94 -11.83 -10.21 -15.48
N TYR A 95 -12.35 -11.38 -15.85
CA TYR A 95 -13.76 -11.54 -16.15
C TYR A 95 -14.55 -11.47 -14.83
N CYS A 96 -15.15 -10.31 -14.54
CA CYS A 96 -16.11 -10.19 -13.44
C CYS A 96 -17.45 -10.75 -13.90
N ASN A 97 -17.87 -11.88 -13.35
CA ASN A 97 -19.24 -12.34 -13.47
C ASN A 97 -20.16 -11.38 -12.71
N THR A 98 -21.04 -10.69 -13.44
CA THR A 98 -22.23 -10.05 -12.87
C THR A 98 -23.09 -11.12 -12.23
N ILE A 99 -23.25 -11.07 -10.92
CA ILE A 99 -24.26 -11.86 -10.22
C ILE A 99 -25.61 -11.26 -10.63
N GLU A 100 -26.36 -11.94 -11.48
CA GLU A 100 -27.74 -11.57 -11.79
C GLU A 100 -28.56 -11.65 -10.50
N ALA A 101 -29.07 -10.51 -10.05
CA ALA A 101 -29.99 -10.46 -8.93
C ALA A 101 -31.25 -11.23 -9.32
N ALA A 102 -31.56 -12.29 -8.57
CA ALA A 102 -32.78 -13.05 -8.73
C ALA A 102 -34.00 -12.11 -8.67
N PRO A 103 -35.02 -12.29 -9.53
CA PRO A 103 -36.21 -11.46 -9.48
C PRO A 103 -36.93 -11.67 -8.15
N ASN A 104 -37.07 -10.59 -7.38
CA ASN A 104 -37.92 -10.54 -6.19
C ASN A 104 -39.34 -10.93 -6.59
N THR A 105 -39.71 -12.17 -6.30
CA THR A 105 -41.08 -12.62 -6.34
C THR A 105 -41.62 -12.44 -4.93
N GLN A 106 -42.34 -11.34 -4.69
CA GLN A 106 -43.23 -11.24 -3.53
C GLN A 106 -44.68 -11.35 -4.00
N PRO A 107 -45.55 -11.94 -3.15
CA PRO A 107 -46.82 -12.55 -3.54
C PRO A 107 -47.90 -11.57 -3.96
#